data_AF-A0A9Q1G5D9-F1
#
_entry.id   AF-A0A9Q1G5D9-F1
#
_cell.length_a   1.000
_cell.length_b   1.000
_cell.length_c   1.000
_cell.angle_alpha   90.00
_cell.angle_beta   90.00
_cell.angle_gamma   90.00
#
_symmetry.space_group_name_H-M   'P 1'
#
loop_
_entity.id
_entity.type
_entity.pdbx_description
1 polymer ?
#
loop_
_entity_poly.entity_id
_entity_poly.type
_entity_poly.pdbx_seq_one_letter_code
_entity_poly.pdbx_strand_id
1 'polypeptide(L)'
;MTVTQELFSQMRSILKKLTPEKFEQLMKEVNELSINTKDRLEGIGNMVFEKAICEVKFTSTYAKMCHCLKEEEESQHLKEELGTKVIAHHRRAVGTMKFLSKLFKLDMVQDVVILGCVGTYLDTQSEEALECLCCLITTTGTVLDCENVKLKQILNEGKITSRVHFMLQDVMDLRQNNWVPRRHKQGPKTIIQVHEEAELEIRLGNMKVEQQLLSKMGQSTICTQLAQAEQDQSSISIELAQA
;
A
#
# COMPACT_ATOMS: atom_id res chain seq x y z
N MET A 1 -39.33 2.10 23.36
CA MET A 1 -38.36 2.42 22.29
C MET A 1 -38.75 1.63 21.05
N THR A 2 -38.64 2.21 19.85
CA THR A 2 -38.94 1.47 18.61
C THR A 2 -37.87 0.39 18.37
N VAL A 3 -38.21 -0.72 17.70
CA VAL A 3 -37.28 -1.84 17.41
C VAL A 3 -35.98 -1.34 16.75
N THR A 4 -36.08 -0.33 15.88
CA THR A 4 -34.93 0.31 15.23
C THR A 4 -34.02 1.09 16.20
N GLN A 5 -34.57 1.70 17.26
CA GLN A 5 -33.77 2.39 18.28
C GLN A 5 -33.01 1.41 19.18
N GLU A 6 -33.61 0.25 19.47
CA GLU A 6 -32.94 -0.83 20.20
C GLU A 6 -31.75 -1.37 19.41
N LEU A 7 -31.93 -1.62 18.11
CA LEU A 7 -30.87 -2.02 17.18
C LEU A 7 -29.68 -1.04 17.21
N PHE A 8 -29.95 0.27 17.07
CA PHE A 8 -28.87 1.26 17.11
C PHE A 8 -28.20 1.36 18.49
N SER A 9 -28.93 1.09 19.57
CA SER A 9 -28.36 1.01 20.91
C SER A 9 -27.38 -0.16 21.04
N GLN A 10 -27.80 -1.34 20.57
CA GLN A 10 -26.96 -2.54 20.53
C GLN A 10 -25.71 -2.32 19.67
N MET A 11 -25.87 -1.75 18.48
CA MET A 11 -24.76 -1.42 17.60
C MET A 11 -23.77 -0.43 18.25
N ARG A 12 -24.26 0.60 18.96
CA ARG A 12 -23.38 1.53 19.72
C ARG A 12 -22.57 0.79 20.78
N SER A 13 -23.19 -0.16 21.48
CA SER A 13 -22.52 -0.99 22.50
C SER A 13 -21.40 -1.84 21.88
N ILE A 14 -21.67 -2.47 20.74
CA ILE A 14 -20.68 -3.25 19.98
C ILE A 14 -19.51 -2.37 19.54
N LEU A 15 -19.80 -1.22 18.90
CA LEU A 15 -18.79 -0.27 18.44
C LEU A 15 -17.90 0.25 19.59
N LYS A 16 -18.44 0.38 20.81
CA LYS A 16 -17.65 0.79 21.99
C LYS A 16 -16.67 -0.30 22.44
N LYS A 17 -16.98 -1.57 22.19
CA LYS A 17 -16.16 -2.73 22.58
C LYS A 17 -15.25 -3.22 21.46
N LEU A 18 -15.37 -2.65 20.25
CA LEU A 18 -14.72 -3.15 19.06
C LEU A 18 -13.20 -3.00 19.16
N THR A 19 -12.50 -4.14 19.18
CA THR A 19 -11.05 -4.24 19.11
C THR A 19 -10.67 -5.39 18.16
N PRO A 20 -9.44 -5.43 17.63
CA PRO A 20 -8.99 -6.55 16.79
C PRO A 20 -9.17 -7.91 17.46
N GLU A 21 -8.91 -8.00 18.77
CA GLU A 21 -9.01 -9.23 19.56
C GLU A 21 -10.45 -9.73 19.74
N LYS A 22 -11.40 -8.80 19.88
CA LYS A 22 -12.83 -9.12 20.09
C LYS A 22 -13.63 -9.16 18.79
N PHE A 23 -12.97 -8.94 17.64
CA PHE A 23 -13.64 -8.74 16.36
C PHE A 23 -14.55 -9.91 15.98
N GLU A 24 -14.03 -11.14 16.00
CA GLU A 24 -14.79 -12.31 15.57
C GLU A 24 -16.02 -12.56 16.45
N GLN A 25 -15.89 -12.36 17.76
CA GLN A 25 -17.00 -12.51 18.69
C GLN A 25 -18.08 -11.44 18.44
N LEU A 26 -17.66 -10.18 18.33
CA LEU A 26 -18.58 -9.07 18.12
C LEU A 26 -19.26 -9.13 16.74
N MET A 27 -18.59 -9.64 15.71
CA MET A 27 -19.20 -9.84 14.39
C MET A 27 -20.31 -10.89 14.41
N LYS A 28 -20.22 -11.92 15.27
CA LYS A 28 -21.32 -12.86 15.46
C LYS A 28 -22.54 -12.15 16.05
N GLU A 29 -22.32 -11.31 17.06
CA GLU A 29 -23.39 -10.48 17.64
C GLU A 29 -24.02 -9.57 16.56
N VAL A 30 -23.20 -8.96 15.68
CA VAL A 30 -23.69 -8.12 14.58
C VAL A 30 -24.52 -8.91 13.56
N ASN A 31 -24.12 -10.13 13.22
CA ASN A 31 -24.85 -10.98 12.26
C ASN A 31 -26.19 -11.49 12.81
N GLU A 32 -26.35 -11.53 14.13
CA GLU A 32 -27.63 -11.86 14.79
C GLU A 32 -28.59 -10.66 14.82
N LEU A 33 -28.11 -9.45 14.51
CA LEU A 33 -28.95 -8.26 14.43
C LEU A 33 -29.80 -8.28 13.16
N SER A 34 -31.08 -7.92 13.27
CA SER A 34 -32.00 -7.82 12.14
C SER A 34 -31.75 -6.56 11.29
N ILE A 35 -30.66 -6.54 10.52
CA ILE A 35 -30.32 -5.49 9.55
C ILE A 35 -31.02 -5.81 8.22
N ASN A 36 -32.35 -5.65 8.20
CA ASN A 36 -33.20 -6.09 7.10
C ASN A 36 -33.88 -4.93 6.35
N THR A 37 -33.44 -3.69 6.60
CA THR A 37 -33.95 -2.51 5.89
C THR A 37 -32.81 -1.57 5.52
N LYS A 38 -32.98 -0.89 4.39
CA LYS A 38 -32.06 0.12 3.90
C LYS A 38 -31.71 1.17 4.97
N ASP A 39 -32.72 1.75 5.63
CA ASP A 39 -32.50 2.77 6.67
C ASP A 39 -31.70 2.26 7.88
N ARG A 40 -31.80 0.96 8.19
CA ARG A 40 -31.04 0.34 9.28
C ARG A 40 -29.59 0.15 8.87
N LEU A 41 -29.35 -0.33 7.65
CA LEU A 41 -28.01 -0.44 7.10
C LEU A 41 -27.33 0.92 7.00
N GLU A 42 -28.03 1.93 6.48
CA GLU A 42 -27.57 3.31 6.38
C GLU A 42 -27.22 3.87 7.78
N GLY A 43 -28.12 3.71 8.77
CA GLY A 43 -27.86 4.15 10.14
C GLY A 43 -26.64 3.47 10.77
N ILE A 44 -26.49 2.16 10.57
CA ILE A 44 -25.33 1.40 11.05
C ILE A 44 -24.06 1.86 10.34
N GLY A 45 -24.07 1.97 9.02
CA GLY A 45 -22.95 2.43 8.20
C GLY A 45 -22.45 3.80 8.64
N ASN A 46 -23.36 4.76 8.84
CA ASN A 46 -23.03 6.09 9.37
C ASN A 46 -22.38 6.00 10.76
N MET A 47 -22.90 5.15 11.67
CA MET A 47 -22.29 4.97 12.99
C MET A 47 -20.89 4.37 12.92
N VAL A 48 -20.64 3.39 12.05
CA VAL A 48 -19.29 2.82 11.84
C VAL A 48 -18.35 3.89 11.31
N PHE A 49 -18.80 4.66 10.33
CA PHE A 49 -18.03 5.70 9.68
C PHE A 49 -17.57 6.79 10.67
N GLU A 50 -18.50 7.35 11.44
CA GLU A 50 -18.21 8.34 12.49
C GLU A 50 -17.20 7.82 13.51
N LYS A 51 -17.33 6.55 13.90
CA LYS A 51 -16.41 5.90 14.83
C LYS A 51 -15.03 5.69 14.22
N ALA A 52 -14.96 5.27 12.96
CA ALA A 52 -13.71 5.04 12.24
C ALA A 52 -12.90 6.31 12.01
N ILE A 53 -13.56 7.46 11.83
CA ILE A 53 -12.91 8.76 11.75
C ILE A 53 -12.29 9.16 13.09
N CYS A 54 -13.01 8.96 14.19
CA CYS A 54 -12.54 9.30 15.53
C CYS A 54 -11.40 8.39 16.00
N GLU A 55 -11.47 7.10 15.68
CA GLU A 55 -10.57 6.07 16.21
C GLU A 55 -9.65 5.50 15.14
N VAL A 56 -8.74 6.36 14.66
CA VAL A 56 -7.78 6.06 13.59
C VAL A 56 -6.96 4.77 13.82
N LYS A 57 -6.73 4.39 15.07
CA LYS A 57 -5.99 3.16 15.44
C LYS A 57 -6.74 1.89 15.00
N PHE A 58 -8.07 1.91 14.99
CA PHE A 58 -8.92 0.76 14.68
C PHE A 58 -9.57 0.85 13.31
N THR A 59 -9.19 1.84 12.50
CA THR A 59 -9.57 1.99 11.08
C THR A 59 -9.57 0.67 10.29
N SER A 60 -8.56 -0.18 10.47
CA SER A 60 -8.51 -1.47 9.79
C SER A 60 -9.57 -2.47 10.26
N THR A 61 -9.95 -2.41 11.53
CA THR A 61 -11.01 -3.23 12.12
C THR A 61 -12.37 -2.77 11.61
N TYR A 62 -12.63 -1.46 11.59
CA TYR A 62 -13.87 -0.90 11.05
C TYR A 62 -14.05 -1.22 9.57
N ALA A 63 -12.98 -1.14 8.78
CA ALA A 63 -13.06 -1.43 7.34
C ALA A 63 -13.37 -2.91 7.09
N LYS A 64 -12.81 -3.81 7.90
CA LYS A 64 -13.15 -5.24 7.88
C LYS A 64 -14.61 -5.48 8.25
N MET A 65 -15.14 -4.77 9.26
CA MET A 65 -16.56 -4.89 9.63
C MET A 65 -17.47 -4.46 8.48
N CYS A 66 -17.20 -3.31 7.84
CA CYS A 66 -17.95 -2.88 6.64
C CYS A 66 -17.90 -3.92 5.52
N HIS A 67 -16.77 -4.63 5.37
CA HIS A 67 -16.64 -5.69 4.39
C HIS A 67 -17.43 -6.96 4.77
N CYS A 68 -17.49 -7.31 6.06
CA CYS A 68 -18.26 -8.46 6.54
C CYS A 68 -19.78 -8.22 6.58
N LEU A 69 -20.21 -6.96 6.63
CA LEU A 69 -21.62 -6.56 6.58
C LEU A 69 -22.25 -6.69 5.18
N LYS A 70 -21.53 -7.23 4.19
CA LYS A 70 -22.02 -7.39 2.81
C LYS A 70 -22.92 -8.61 2.68
N GLU A 71 -24.19 -8.41 2.35
CA GLU A 71 -24.95 -9.35 1.51
C GLU A 71 -24.80 -8.92 0.04
N GLU A 72 -24.74 -9.88 -0.89
CA GLU A 72 -24.28 -9.69 -2.28
C GLU A 72 -25.03 -8.61 -3.10
N GLU A 73 -26.29 -8.28 -2.76
CA GLU A 73 -27.09 -7.30 -3.51
C GLU A 73 -27.03 -5.84 -2.98
N GLU A 74 -26.79 -5.61 -1.69
CA GLU A 74 -26.74 -4.24 -1.11
C GLU A 74 -25.35 -3.57 -1.25
N SER A 75 -24.40 -4.26 -1.87
CA SER A 75 -23.01 -3.85 -1.98
C SER A 75 -22.80 -2.55 -2.77
N GLN A 76 -23.62 -2.29 -3.79
CA GLN A 76 -23.47 -1.06 -4.60
C GLN A 76 -23.91 0.18 -3.84
N HIS A 77 -25.04 0.13 -3.13
CA HIS A 77 -25.55 1.26 -2.36
C HIS A 77 -24.58 1.64 -1.24
N LEU A 78 -24.05 0.65 -0.51
CA LEU A 78 -23.09 0.90 0.56
C LEU A 78 -21.78 1.51 0.04
N LYS A 79 -21.32 1.11 -1.15
CA LYS A 79 -20.13 1.69 -1.81
C LYS A 79 -20.35 3.15 -2.20
N GLU A 80 -21.48 3.47 -2.81
CA GLU A 80 -21.83 4.83 -3.23
C GLU A 80 -22.03 5.78 -2.04
N GLU A 81 -22.75 5.31 -1.02
CA GLU A 81 -23.00 6.09 0.19
C GLU A 81 -21.68 6.37 0.92
N LEU A 82 -20.86 5.33 1.11
CA LEU A 82 -19.57 5.47 1.76
C LEU A 82 -18.67 6.43 0.98
N GLY A 83 -18.65 6.36 -0.35
CA GLY A 83 -17.93 7.31 -1.19
C GLY A 83 -18.40 8.76 -1.02
N THR A 84 -19.72 8.99 -1.00
CA THR A 84 -20.31 10.32 -0.84
C THR A 84 -20.05 10.89 0.56
N LYS A 85 -20.18 10.07 1.60
CA LYS A 85 -19.93 10.46 3.00
C LYS A 85 -18.47 10.75 3.25
N VAL A 86 -17.57 9.96 2.66
CA VAL A 86 -16.13 10.21 2.67
C VAL A 86 -15.85 11.60 2.14
N ILE A 87 -16.39 11.97 0.97
CA ILE A 87 -16.20 13.30 0.40
C ILE A 87 -16.80 14.38 1.33
N ALA A 88 -18.04 14.21 1.80
CA ALA A 88 -18.68 15.18 2.68
C ALA A 88 -17.93 15.42 4.01
N HIS A 89 -17.33 14.37 4.58
CA HIS A 89 -16.59 14.43 5.85
C HIS A 89 -15.06 14.52 5.67
N HIS A 90 -14.54 14.58 4.43
CA HIS A 90 -13.10 14.62 4.15
C HIS A 90 -12.43 15.86 4.76
N ARG A 91 -13.21 16.91 5.05
CA ARG A 91 -12.72 18.22 5.48
C ARG A 91 -12.21 18.25 6.92
N ARG A 92 -12.33 17.16 7.71
CA ARG A 92 -12.12 17.24 9.17
C ARG A 92 -11.10 16.30 9.83
N ALA A 93 -10.49 15.30 9.18
CA ALA A 93 -9.51 14.47 9.89
C ALA A 93 -8.59 13.61 9.01
N VAL A 94 -7.31 13.52 9.43
CA VAL A 94 -6.33 12.49 9.02
C VAL A 94 -6.89 11.06 9.17
N GLY A 95 -7.83 10.85 10.09
CA GLY A 95 -8.52 9.57 10.31
C GLY A 95 -9.33 9.09 9.13
N THR A 96 -10.08 9.99 8.48
CA THR A 96 -10.92 9.68 7.31
C THR A 96 -10.08 9.10 6.18
N MET A 97 -8.85 9.59 6.00
CA MET A 97 -8.01 9.21 4.86
C MET A 97 -7.29 7.89 5.04
N LYS A 98 -6.89 7.57 6.27
CA LYS A 98 -6.44 6.21 6.59
C LYS A 98 -7.59 5.21 6.44
N PHE A 99 -8.81 5.60 6.81
CA PHE A 99 -9.99 4.76 6.65
C PHE A 99 -10.34 4.54 5.18
N LEU A 100 -10.42 5.60 4.40
CA LEU A 100 -10.61 5.55 2.95
C LEU A 100 -9.57 4.66 2.26
N SER A 101 -8.29 4.86 2.56
CA SER A 101 -7.19 4.05 2.01
C SER A 101 -7.37 2.56 2.31
N LYS A 102 -7.91 2.23 3.49
CA LYS A 102 -8.13 0.85 3.90
C LYS A 102 -9.39 0.24 3.30
N LEU A 103 -10.44 1.05 3.11
CA LEU A 103 -11.66 0.66 2.40
C LEU A 103 -11.38 0.38 0.93
N PHE A 104 -10.56 1.22 0.28
CA PHE A 104 -10.11 0.99 -1.09
C PHE A 104 -9.45 -0.38 -1.25
N LYS A 105 -8.54 -0.75 -0.33
CA LYS A 105 -7.90 -2.08 -0.30
C LYS A 105 -8.86 -3.27 -0.10
N LEU A 106 -10.12 -3.03 0.24
CA LEU A 106 -11.14 -4.06 0.45
C LEU A 106 -12.25 -3.99 -0.61
N ASP A 107 -11.98 -3.28 -1.72
CA ASP A 107 -12.93 -3.01 -2.82
C ASP A 107 -14.27 -2.45 -2.34
N MET A 108 -14.21 -1.65 -1.28
CA MET A 108 -15.36 -0.96 -0.68
C MET A 108 -15.59 0.44 -1.26
N VAL A 109 -14.63 0.96 -2.01
CA VAL A 109 -14.69 2.31 -2.61
C VAL A 109 -14.12 2.21 -4.01
N GLN A 110 -14.80 2.83 -4.98
CA GLN A 110 -14.36 2.85 -6.37
C GLN A 110 -13.22 3.85 -6.60
N ASP A 111 -12.44 3.56 -7.63
CA ASP A 111 -11.30 4.37 -8.10
C ASP A 111 -11.69 5.85 -8.30
N VAL A 112 -12.84 6.12 -8.91
CA VAL A 112 -13.32 7.50 -9.19
C VAL A 112 -13.44 8.36 -7.93
N VAL A 113 -13.83 7.77 -6.79
CA VAL A 113 -13.94 8.48 -5.52
C VAL A 113 -12.55 8.85 -5.00
N ILE A 114 -11.61 7.92 -5.06
CA ILE A 114 -10.22 8.13 -4.64
C ILE A 114 -9.56 9.22 -5.49
N LEU A 115 -9.75 9.16 -6.81
CA LEU A 115 -9.25 10.15 -7.75
C LEU A 115 -9.83 11.55 -7.45
N GLY A 116 -11.14 11.63 -7.16
CA GLY A 116 -11.77 12.88 -6.75
C GLY A 116 -11.17 13.48 -5.46
N CYS A 117 -10.85 12.62 -4.47
CA CYS A 117 -10.17 13.06 -3.24
C CYS A 117 -8.74 13.53 -3.52
N VAL A 118 -7.99 12.81 -4.37
CA VAL A 118 -6.61 13.16 -4.76
C VAL A 118 -6.56 14.55 -5.39
N GLY A 119 -7.42 14.82 -6.39
CA GLY A 119 -7.49 16.13 -7.04
C GLY A 119 -7.86 17.24 -6.07
N THR A 120 -8.89 17.02 -5.23
CA THR A 120 -9.32 17.99 -4.22
C THR A 120 -8.19 18.37 -3.24
N TYR A 121 -7.36 17.40 -2.84
CA TYR A 121 -6.24 17.66 -1.93
C TYR A 121 -5.06 18.35 -2.60
N LEU A 122 -4.76 18.00 -3.84
CA LEU A 122 -3.74 18.70 -4.61
C LEU A 122 -4.11 20.17 -4.88
N ASP A 123 -5.40 20.48 -4.98
CA ASP A 123 -5.85 21.85 -5.17
C ASP A 123 -5.93 22.63 -3.84
N THR A 124 -6.23 21.95 -2.73
CA THR A 124 -6.31 22.59 -1.39
C THR A 124 -4.94 22.98 -0.84
N GLN A 125 -3.90 22.18 -1.09
CA GLN A 125 -2.49 22.42 -0.70
C GLN A 125 -2.24 22.75 0.79
N SER A 126 -3.15 22.38 1.70
CA SER A 126 -2.88 22.48 3.15
C SER A 126 -1.94 21.38 3.61
N GLU A 127 -1.20 21.59 4.71
CA GLU A 127 -0.28 20.57 5.25
C GLU A 127 -1.02 19.27 5.57
N GLU A 128 -2.19 19.35 6.20
CA GLU A 128 -2.99 18.18 6.56
C GLU A 128 -3.51 17.44 5.32
N ALA A 129 -3.91 18.18 4.27
CA ALA A 129 -4.35 17.60 3.01
C ALA A 129 -3.21 16.87 2.30
N LEU A 130 -2.00 17.44 2.31
CA LEU A 130 -0.82 16.83 1.69
C LEU A 130 -0.32 15.60 2.46
N GLU A 131 -0.37 15.60 3.79
CA GLU A 131 -0.07 14.40 4.58
C GLU A 131 -1.06 13.26 4.28
N CYS A 132 -2.35 13.60 4.19
CA CYS A 132 -3.40 12.67 3.83
C CYS A 132 -3.20 12.10 2.42
N LEU A 133 -2.88 12.98 1.46
CA LEU A 133 -2.58 12.63 0.09
C LEU A 133 -1.41 11.64 0.02
N CYS A 134 -0.32 11.90 0.75
CA CYS A 134 0.81 10.98 0.80
C CYS A 134 0.40 9.60 1.31
N CYS A 135 -0.40 9.53 2.38
CA CYS A 135 -0.90 8.26 2.92
C CYS A 135 -1.79 7.50 1.92
N LEU A 136 -2.65 8.23 1.22
CA LEU A 136 -3.57 7.69 0.22
C LEU A 136 -2.78 7.12 -0.95
N ILE A 137 -1.91 7.93 -1.58
CA ILE A 137 -1.08 7.52 -2.72
C ILE A 137 -0.15 6.37 -2.37
N THR A 138 0.46 6.35 -1.18
CA THR A 138 1.30 5.22 -0.73
C THR A 138 0.50 3.89 -0.69
N THR A 139 -0.81 3.98 -0.45
CA THR A 139 -1.68 2.81 -0.31
C THR A 139 -2.33 2.40 -1.63
N THR A 140 -2.75 3.37 -2.44
CA THR A 140 -3.53 3.16 -3.66
C THR A 140 -2.69 3.24 -4.94
N GLY A 141 -1.47 3.78 -4.86
CA GLY A 141 -0.62 4.06 -6.02
C GLY A 141 -0.22 2.85 -6.86
N THR A 142 -0.22 1.64 -6.27
CA THR A 142 -0.03 0.40 -7.03
C THR A 142 -1.16 0.13 -8.03
N VAL A 143 -2.33 0.72 -7.81
CA VAL A 143 -3.56 0.56 -8.61
C VAL A 143 -3.91 1.85 -9.35
N LEU A 144 -3.69 3.01 -8.73
CA LEU A 144 -4.08 4.34 -9.22
C LEU A 144 -2.85 5.24 -9.36
N ASP A 145 -2.19 5.20 -10.52
CA ASP A 145 -1.03 6.06 -10.79
C ASP A 145 -1.35 7.19 -11.80
N CYS A 146 -1.81 8.34 -11.31
CA CYS A 146 -2.47 9.32 -12.17
C CYS A 146 -2.01 10.79 -12.07
N GLU A 147 -1.27 11.23 -11.04
CA GLU A 147 -1.00 12.69 -10.86
C GLU A 147 0.46 13.06 -10.55
N ASN A 148 1.40 12.71 -11.45
CA ASN A 148 2.85 12.98 -11.26
C ASN A 148 3.19 14.49 -11.31
N VAL A 149 2.56 15.21 -12.23
CA VAL A 149 2.98 16.58 -12.59
C VAL A 149 2.71 17.57 -11.46
N LYS A 150 1.49 17.55 -10.89
CA LYS A 150 1.11 18.45 -9.78
C LYS A 150 1.95 18.20 -8.52
N LEU A 151 2.23 16.94 -8.19
CA LEU A 151 3.08 16.59 -7.03
C LEU A 151 4.50 17.18 -7.17
N LYS A 152 5.10 17.04 -8.35
CA LYS A 152 6.42 17.62 -8.66
C LYS A 152 6.42 19.14 -8.54
N GLN A 153 5.36 19.78 -9.03
CA GLN A 153 5.22 21.22 -8.94
C GLN A 153 5.17 21.69 -7.47
N ILE A 154 4.34 21.05 -6.64
CA ILE A 154 4.23 21.39 -5.21
C ILE A 154 5.56 21.19 -4.48
N LEU A 155 6.33 20.14 -4.83
CA LEU A 155 7.63 19.88 -4.23
C LEU A 155 8.66 20.97 -4.54
N ASN A 156 8.67 21.49 -5.77
CA ASN A 156 9.66 22.45 -6.24
C ASN A 156 9.30 23.91 -5.92
N GLU A 157 8.02 24.25 -5.97
CA GLU A 157 7.52 25.64 -5.90
C GLU A 157 6.79 25.97 -4.60
N GLY A 158 6.43 24.95 -3.80
CA GLY A 158 5.52 25.10 -2.67
C GLY A 158 6.16 25.65 -1.39
N LYS A 159 5.43 26.53 -0.68
CA LYS A 159 5.71 26.90 0.72
C LYS A 159 5.21 25.82 1.67
N ILE A 160 5.74 24.61 1.55
CA ILE A 160 5.39 23.47 2.41
C ILE A 160 6.42 23.30 3.52
N THR A 161 6.03 22.68 4.63
CA THR A 161 6.98 22.35 5.70
C THR A 161 7.95 21.25 5.28
N SER A 162 9.14 21.22 5.89
CA SER A 162 10.13 20.17 5.64
C SER A 162 9.55 18.77 5.81
N ARG A 163 8.65 18.58 6.78
CA ARG A 163 7.97 17.32 7.04
C ARG A 163 7.15 16.84 5.82
N VAL A 164 6.27 17.70 5.31
CA VAL A 164 5.43 17.39 4.14
C VAL A 164 6.30 17.21 2.89
N HIS A 165 7.34 18.03 2.73
CA HIS A 165 8.30 17.88 1.65
C HIS A 165 8.95 16.48 1.64
N PHE A 166 9.49 16.02 2.78
CA PHE A 166 10.07 14.68 2.87
C PHE A 166 9.03 13.57 2.65
N MET A 167 7.80 13.74 3.14
CA MET A 167 6.72 12.78 2.88
C MET A 167 6.37 12.67 1.38
N LEU A 168 6.30 13.80 0.67
CA LEU A 168 6.06 13.82 -0.78
C LEU A 168 7.23 13.22 -1.55
N GLN A 169 8.46 13.53 -1.13
CA GLN A 169 9.67 12.94 -1.71
C GLN A 169 9.67 11.41 -1.53
N ASP A 170 9.33 10.90 -0.35
CA ASP A 170 9.23 9.45 -0.09
C ASP A 170 8.21 8.78 -1.02
N VAL A 171 7.08 9.43 -1.28
CA VAL A 171 6.06 8.94 -2.24
C VAL A 171 6.60 8.92 -3.66
N MET A 172 7.31 9.98 -4.08
CA MET A 172 7.92 10.06 -5.40
C MET A 172 9.00 8.98 -5.59
N ASP A 173 9.83 8.77 -4.57
CA ASP A 173 10.86 7.74 -4.56
C ASP A 173 10.26 6.33 -4.60
N LEU A 174 9.19 6.10 -3.84
CA LEU A 174 8.44 4.84 -3.85
C LEU A 174 7.90 4.55 -5.25
N ARG A 175 7.37 5.57 -5.93
CA ARG A 175 6.88 5.47 -7.30
C ARG A 175 8.01 5.18 -8.30
N GLN A 176 9.15 5.84 -8.17
CA GLN A 176 10.34 5.54 -9.00
C GLN A 176 10.83 4.10 -8.81
N ASN A 177 10.60 3.52 -7.63
CA ASN A 177 10.90 2.13 -7.33
C ASN A 177 9.71 1.17 -7.60
N ASN A 178 8.83 1.51 -8.56
CA ASN A 178 7.66 0.70 -8.94
C ASN A 178 6.77 0.30 -7.74
N TRP A 179 6.56 1.22 -6.80
CA TRP A 179 5.78 1.01 -5.59
C TRP A 179 6.30 -0.08 -4.64
N VAL A 180 7.57 -0.48 -4.79
CA VAL A 180 8.21 -1.44 -3.89
C VAL A 180 8.89 -0.67 -2.75
N PRO A 181 8.50 -0.85 -1.48
CA PRO A 181 9.15 -0.19 -0.36
C PRO A 181 10.61 -0.63 -0.22
N ARG A 182 11.55 0.34 -0.17
CA ARG A 182 12.99 0.05 -0.01
C ARG A 182 13.34 -0.55 1.35
N ARG A 183 12.55 -0.28 2.39
CA ARG A 183 12.69 -0.87 3.73
C ARG A 183 11.36 -1.50 4.12
N HIS A 184 11.35 -2.80 4.41
CA HIS A 184 10.23 -3.37 5.17
C HIS A 184 10.13 -2.63 6.51
N LYS A 185 8.91 -2.38 7.00
CA LYS A 185 8.66 -1.88 8.37
C LYS A 185 9.16 -2.92 9.39
N GLN A 186 10.46 -3.09 9.52
CA GLN A 186 11.04 -3.73 10.68
C GLN A 186 11.14 -2.64 11.75
N GLY A 187 10.74 -2.98 12.97
CA GLY A 187 10.91 -2.11 14.13
C GLY A 187 12.38 -1.75 14.35
N PRO A 188 12.71 -1.01 15.42
CA PRO A 188 14.11 -0.74 15.75
C PRO A 188 14.87 -2.06 15.78
N LYS A 189 15.79 -2.22 14.83
CA LYS A 189 16.71 -3.37 14.81
C LYS A 189 17.64 -3.23 15.99
N THR A 190 17.91 -4.34 16.68
CA THR A 190 18.93 -4.32 17.73
C THR A 190 20.31 -4.12 17.10
N ILE A 191 21.25 -3.58 17.86
CA ILE A 191 22.64 -3.40 17.38
C ILE A 191 23.24 -4.71 16.83
N ILE A 192 22.81 -5.85 17.37
CA ILE A 192 23.21 -7.19 16.94
C ILE A 192 22.66 -7.48 15.52
N GLN A 193 21.37 -7.22 15.29
CA GLN A 193 20.74 -7.42 13.98
C GLN A 193 21.34 -6.54 12.87
N VAL A 194 21.82 -5.33 13.22
CA VAL A 194 22.48 -4.43 12.26
C VAL A 194 23.85 -4.96 11.84
N HIS A 195 24.64 -5.49 12.79
CA HIS A 195 25.95 -6.06 12.48
C HIS A 195 25.83 -7.37 11.69
N GLU A 196 24.90 -8.25 12.08
CA GLU A 196 24.64 -9.50 11.35
C GLU A 196 24.21 -9.25 9.89
N GLU A 197 23.36 -8.24 9.65
CA GLU A 197 22.92 -7.89 8.31
C GLU A 197 24.04 -7.27 7.48
N ALA A 198 24.88 -6.40 8.08
CA ALA A 198 26.05 -5.84 7.42
C ALA A 198 27.07 -6.93 7.04
N GLU A 199 27.30 -7.91 7.91
CA GLU A 199 28.17 -9.05 7.61
C GLU A 199 27.61 -9.95 6.49
N LEU A 200 26.29 -10.16 6.45
CA LEU A 200 25.64 -10.90 5.38
C LEU A 200 25.75 -10.16 4.05
N GLU A 201 25.58 -8.84 4.04
CA GLU A 201 25.70 -8.02 2.84
C GLU A 201 27.14 -8.00 2.30
N ILE A 202 28.15 -7.91 3.18
CA ILE A 202 29.57 -8.08 2.82
C ILE A 202 29.82 -9.47 2.24
N ARG A 203 29.29 -10.53 2.87
CA ARG A 203 29.42 -11.92 2.37
C ARG A 203 28.79 -12.11 1.00
N LEU A 204 27.59 -11.59 0.80
CA LEU A 204 26.88 -11.65 -0.48
C LEU A 204 27.61 -10.84 -1.57
N GLY A 205 28.19 -9.69 -1.21
CA GLY A 205 29.06 -8.91 -2.10
C GLY A 205 30.29 -9.70 -2.54
N ASN A 206 30.97 -10.34 -1.59
CA ASN A 206 32.15 -11.16 -1.87
C ASN A 206 31.82 -12.38 -2.74
N MET A 207 30.71 -13.08 -2.48
CA MET A 207 30.27 -14.21 -3.31
C MET A 207 29.93 -13.80 -4.74
N LYS A 208 29.36 -12.60 -4.95
CA LYS A 208 29.09 -12.07 -6.30
C LYS A 208 30.38 -11.75 -7.05
N VAL A 209 31.36 -11.15 -6.38
CA VAL A 209 32.69 -10.90 -6.95
C VAL A 209 33.39 -12.20 -7.30
N GLU A 210 33.31 -13.21 -6.43
CA GLU A 210 33.89 -14.54 -6.65
C GLU A 210 33.22 -15.27 -7.84
N GLN A 211 31.89 -15.24 -7.94
CA GLN A 211 31.18 -15.76 -9.11
C GLN A 211 31.56 -15.03 -10.41
N GLN A 212 31.75 -13.70 -10.36
CA GLN A 212 32.19 -12.93 -11.52
C GLN A 212 33.66 -13.21 -11.89
N LEU A 213 34.53 -13.49 -10.92
CA LEU A 213 35.91 -13.90 -11.18
C LEU A 213 35.97 -15.31 -11.79
N LEU A 214 35.15 -16.23 -11.29
CA LEU A 214 35.02 -17.59 -11.84
C LEU A 214 34.47 -17.59 -13.27
N SER A 215 33.51 -16.73 -13.59
CA SER A 215 33.00 -16.59 -14.97
C SER A 215 34.02 -15.98 -15.92
N LYS A 216 34.85 -15.02 -15.45
CA LYS A 216 35.98 -14.47 -16.22
C LYS A 216 37.10 -15.49 -16.45
N MET A 217 37.42 -16.33 -15.46
CA MET A 217 38.38 -17.42 -15.65
C MET A 217 37.87 -18.48 -16.62
N GLY A 218 36.58 -18.81 -16.60
CA GLY A 218 35.96 -19.71 -17.57
C GLY A 218 36.07 -19.21 -19.02
N GLN A 219 35.94 -17.90 -19.24
CA GLN A 219 36.15 -17.28 -20.56
C GLN A 219 37.61 -17.31 -21.01
N SER A 220 38.56 -17.14 -20.08
CA SER A 220 40.00 -17.24 -20.37
C SER A 220 40.41 -18.64 -20.83
N THR A 221 39.94 -19.69 -20.14
CA THR A 221 40.26 -21.08 -20.48
C THR A 221 39.68 -21.50 -21.85
N ILE A 222 38.48 -21.04 -22.18
CA ILE A 222 37.86 -21.29 -23.50
C ILE A 222 38.63 -20.58 -24.62
N CYS A 223 39.11 -19.35 -24.38
CA CYS A 223 39.91 -18.61 -25.36
C CYS A 223 41.25 -19.30 -25.67
N THR A 224 41.92 -19.83 -24.64
CA THR A 224 43.19 -20.57 -24.82
C THR A 224 42.98 -21.92 -25.53
N GLN A 225 41.86 -22.60 -25.27
CA GLN A 225 41.52 -23.85 -25.95
C GLN A 225 41.13 -23.65 -27.43
N LEU A 226 40.45 -22.55 -27.76
CA LEU A 226 40.12 -22.19 -29.15
C LEU A 226 41.37 -21.79 -29.94
N ALA A 227 42.30 -21.04 -29.32
CA ALA A 227 43.58 -20.68 -29.97
C ALA A 227 44.45 -21.91 -30.29
N GLN A 228 44.42 -22.94 -29.44
CA GLN A 228 45.14 -24.20 -29.69
C GLN A 228 44.51 -25.00 -30.85
N ALA A 229 43.17 -25.02 -30.95
CA ALA A 229 42.47 -25.70 -32.03
C ALA A 229 42.67 -25.05 -33.41
N GLU A 230 42.86 -23.73 -33.47
CA GLU A 230 43.16 -23.01 -34.71
C GLU A 230 44.59 -23.29 -35.23
N GLN A 231 45.55 -23.54 -34.34
CA GLN A 231 46.90 -23.98 -34.74
C GLN A 231 46.92 -25.40 -35.32
N ASP A 232 46.06 -26.29 -34.81
CA ASP A 232 45.95 -27.66 -35.31
C ASP A 232 45.28 -27.73 -36.70
N GLN A 233 44.29 -26.86 -36.98
CA GLN A 233 43.66 -26.76 -38.30
C GLN A 233 44.59 -26.19 -39.39
N SER A 234 45.48 -25.27 -39.03
CA SER A 234 46.49 -24.73 -39.95
C SER A 234 47.55 -25.78 -40.32
N SER A 235 47.91 -26.64 -39.37
CA SER A 235 48.87 -27.73 -39.57
C SER A 235 48.33 -28.82 -40.51
N ILE A 236 47.04 -29.17 -40.39
CA ILE A 236 46.35 -30.13 -41.29
C ILE A 236 46.23 -29.57 -42.71
N SER A 237 46.03 -28.27 -42.85
CA SER A 237 45.90 -27.61 -44.18
C SER A 237 47.23 -27.54 -44.95
N ILE A 238 48.37 -27.53 -44.24
CA ILE A 238 49.71 -27.55 -44.85
C ILE A 238 50.09 -28.96 -45.32
N GLU A 239 49.74 -30.01 -44.57
CA GLU A 239 50.00 -31.41 -44.98
C GLU A 239 49.19 -31.84 -46.20
N LEU A 240 47.94 -31.37 -46.35
CA LEU A 240 47.09 -31.67 -47.53
C LEU A 240 47.53 -30.95 -48.81
N ALA A 241 48.36 -29.90 -48.71
CA ALA A 241 48.86 -29.15 -49.86
C ALA A 241 50.18 -29.72 -50.43
N GLN A 242 50.78 -30.71 -49.76
CA GLN A 242 52.06 -31.34 -50.16
C GLN A 242 51.91 -32.82 -50.60
N ALA A 243 50.67 -33.32 -50.71
CA ALA A 243 50.34 -34.64 -51.25
C ALA A 243 49.65 -34.53 -52.61
#